data_AF-A0A4R2M8J8-F1
#
_entry.id   AF-A0A4R2M8J8-F1
#
_cell.length_a   1.000
_cell.length_b   1.000
_cell.length_c   1.000
_cell.angle_alpha   90.00
_cell.angle_beta   90.00
_cell.angle_gamma   90.00
#
_symmetry.space_group_name_H-M   'P 1'
#
loop_
_entity.id
_entity.type
_entity.pdbx_description
1 polymer ?
#
loop_
_entity_poly.entity_id
_entity_poly.type
_entity_poly.pdbx_seq_one_letter_code
_entity_poly.pdbx_strand_id
1 'polypeptide(L)' 'MKTTASRKPRNPFAVAASRRRAGPHRPGAGALRQRAREALRRELDTVTHGP' A
#
# COMPACT_ATOMS: atom_id res chain seq x y z
N MET A 1 28.11 -19.12 12.43
CA MET A 1 27.28 -18.63 11.31
C MET A 1 26.51 -19.80 10.73
N LYS A 2 25.17 -19.79 10.73
CA LYS A 2 24.35 -20.83 10.08
C LYS A 2 24.13 -20.44 8.62
N THR A 3 24.81 -21.12 7.69
CA THR A 3 24.51 -21.04 6.26
C THR A 3 23.22 -21.81 5.98
N THR A 4 22.11 -21.12 5.76
CA THR A 4 20.88 -21.75 5.29
C THR A 4 21.09 -22.22 3.86
N ALA A 5 21.27 -23.54 3.69
CA ALA A 5 21.28 -24.14 2.36
C ALA A 5 19.99 -23.71 1.62
N SER A 6 20.15 -23.16 0.41
CA SER A 6 19.04 -22.75 -0.45
C SER A 6 18.22 -23.97 -0.85
N ARG A 7 17.28 -24.37 0.01
CA ARG A 7 16.34 -25.46 -0.29
C ARG A 7 15.40 -24.99 -1.38
N LYS A 8 15.18 -25.85 -2.37
CA LYS A 8 14.16 -25.61 -3.40
C LYS A 8 12.83 -25.25 -2.72
N PRO A 9 12.12 -24.22 -3.20
CA PRO A 9 10.85 -23.83 -2.61
C PRO A 9 9.86 -25.00 -2.72
N ARG A 10 9.09 -25.24 -1.66
CA ARG A 10 8.07 -26.31 -1.63
C ARG A 10 6.99 -26.11 -2.70
N ASN A 11 6.74 -24.85 -3.05
CA ASN A 11 5.84 -24.48 -4.13
C ASN A 11 6.65 -24.26 -5.42
N PRO A 12 6.41 -25.05 -6.50
CA PRO A 12 7.13 -24.92 -7.76
C PRO A 12 6.93 -23.56 -8.44
N PHE A 13 5.85 -22.84 -8.10
CA PHE A 13 5.52 -21.53 -8.65
C PHE A 13 6.01 -20.36 -7.78
N ALA A 14 6.67 -20.61 -6.64
CA ALA A 14 7.10 -19.54 -5.73
C ALA A 14 8.03 -18.52 -6.41
N VAL A 15 8.96 -18.99 -7.25
CA VAL A 15 9.88 -18.13 -8.00
C VAL A 15 9.15 -17.32 -9.07
N ALA A 16 8.15 -17.91 -9.73
CA ALA A 16 7.34 -17.20 -10.72
C ALA A 16 6.47 -16.13 -10.04
N ALA A 17 5.84 -16.48 -8.91
CA ALA A 17 4.99 -15.58 -8.13
C ALA A 17 5.78 -14.40 -7.54
N SER A 18 6.98 -14.60 -7.02
CA SER A 18 7.82 -13.51 -6.49
C SER A 18 8.28 -12.52 -7.56
N ARG A 19 8.40 -12.99 -8.80
CA ARG A 19 8.73 -12.16 -9.97
C ARG A 19 7.52 -11.45 -10.57
N ARG A 20 6.29 -11.81 -10.16
CA ARG A 20 5.10 -11.08 -10.62
C ARG A 20 5.15 -9.68 -10.03
N ARG A 21 5.23 -8.69 -10.91
CA ARG A 21 5.03 -7.29 -10.54
C ARG A 21 3.56 -7.14 -10.16
N ALA A 22 3.29 -6.97 -8.87
CA ALA A 22 2.00 -6.42 -8.46
C ALA A 22 1.86 -5.08 -9.20
N GLY A 23 0.78 -4.92 -9.97
CA GLY A 23 0.53 -3.68 -10.70
C GLY A 23 0.51 -2.48 -9.74
N PRO A 24 0.43 -1.24 -10.26
CA PRO A 24 0.38 -0.06 -9.42
C PRO A 24 -0.74 -0.20 -8.37
N HIS A 25 -0.37 -0.20 -7.08
CA HIS A 25 -1.34 -0.17 -6.00
C HIS A 25 -2.01 1.21 -5.98
N ARG A 26 -3.08 1.36 -6.75
CA ARG A 26 -3.85 2.59 -6.78
C ARG A 26 -4.87 2.58 -5.64
N PRO A 27 -5.10 3.73 -4.97
CA PRO A 27 -6.20 3.86 -4.05
C PRO A 27 -7.51 3.58 -4.80
N GLY A 28 -8.34 2.71 -4.23
CA GLY A 28 -9.70 2.48 -4.74
C GLY A 28 -10.60 3.70 -4.51
N ALA A 29 -11.79 3.69 -5.11
CA ALA A 29 -12.75 4.80 -5.00
C ALA A 29 -13.08 5.19 -3.54
N GLY A 30 -13.17 4.22 -2.63
CA GLY A 30 -13.38 4.48 -1.20
C GLY A 30 -12.24 5.27 -0.56
N ALA A 31 -11.00 4.90 -0.84
CA ALA A 31 -9.82 5.60 -0.34
C ALA A 31 -9.71 7.02 -0.92
N LEU A 32 -10.10 7.22 -2.18
CA LEU A 32 -10.17 8.55 -2.79
C LEU A 32 -11.21 9.45 -2.10
N ARG A 33 -12.41 8.92 -1.83
CA ARG A 33 -13.46 9.66 -1.10
C ARG A 33 -13.02 10.04 0.31
N GLN A 34 -12.37 9.11 1.03
CA GLN A 34 -11.85 9.40 2.37
C GLN A 34 -10.83 10.54 2.33
N ARG A 35 -9.87 10.50 1.40
CA ARG A 35 -8.87 11.57 1.22
C ARG A 35 -9.51 12.91 0.93
N ALA A 36 -10.53 12.95 0.07
CA ALA A 36 -11.26 14.18 -0.24
C ALA A 36 -11.98 14.75 1.01
N ARG A 37 -12.61 13.89 1.81
CA ARG A 37 -13.26 14.28 3.07
C ARG A 37 -12.25 14.84 4.08
N GLU A 38 -11.10 14.20 4.22
CA GLU A 38 -10.03 14.65 5.12
C GLU A 38 -9.45 15.98 4.68
N ALA A 39 -9.24 16.18 3.38
CA ALA A 39 -8.79 17.46 2.83
C ALA A 39 -9.77 18.60 3.15
N LEU A 40 -11.06 18.39 2.86
CA LEU A 40 -12.10 19.37 3.17
C LEU A 40 -12.15 19.70 4.66
N ARG A 41 -12.05 18.69 5.54
CA ARG A 41 -12.04 18.91 6.98
C ARG A 41 -10.88 19.81 7.42
N ARG A 42 -9.67 19.59 6.89
CA ARG A 42 -8.50 20.40 7.21
C ARG A 42 -8.67 21.86 6.76
N GLU A 43 -9.25 22.06 5.59
CA GLU A 43 -9.56 23.41 5.08
C GLU A 43 -10.56 24.13 5.99
N LEU A 44 -11.64 23.45 6.38
CA LEU A 44 -12.64 24.00 7.31
C LEU A 44 -12.06 24.27 8.69
N ASP A 45 -11.24 23.36 9.21
CA ASP A 45 -10.58 23.53 10.50
C ASP A 45 -9.65 24.76 10.47
N THR A 46 -8.95 25.00 9.35
CA THR A 46 -8.08 26.17 9.15
C THR A 46 -8.88 27.47 9.08
N VAL A 47 -10.06 27.47 8.44
CA VAL A 47 -10.93 28.67 8.37
C VAL A 47 -11.60 28.95 9.71
N THR A 48 -12.01 27.90 10.42
CA THR A 48 -12.80 28.01 11.67
C THR A 48 -11.92 28.32 12.87
N HIS A 49 -10.71 27.75 12.90
CA HIS A 49 -9.76 27.84 14.02
C HIS A 49 -8.44 28.48 13.60
N GLY A 50 -8.42 29.21 12.46
CA GLY A 50 -7.30 30.06 12.08
C GLY A 50 -6.98 31.07 13.19
N PRO A 51 -5.73 31.55 13.28
CA PRO A 51 -5.15 32.15 14.49
C PRO A 51 -6.00 33.23 15.15
#